data_AF-A0AAN7SHE6-F1
#
_entry.id   AF-A0AAN7SHE6-F1
#
_cell.length_a   1.000
_cell.length_b   1.000
_cell.length_c   1.000
_cell.angle_alpha   90.00
_cell.angle_beta   90.00
_cell.angle_gamma   90.00
#
_symmetry.space_group_name_H-M   'P 1'
#
loop_
_entity.id
_entity.type
_entity.pdbx_description
1 polymer ?
#
loop_
_entity_poly.entity_id
_entity_poly.type
_entity_poly.pdbx_seq_one_letter_code
_entity_poly.pdbx_strand_id
1 'polypeptide(L)'
;MSYISARDPSLSNNYRYTKVRKNLTQHYDTCEDISEEIVNNVDHYQVYLRIKGVENLGELYEIKNDITLLCRVPIELPHASNVHENESITRAFKFSKIIGPNSNQTKLFDEVVKGKVLEFINGSNCTLMSYGASGSGKTFTIVGTSEEPGIIPRLLEYLFRTLPTLPEVPLIKPNASGGISYMTEADCLKDKMDRQILLSKHTNMDCALHKQTYKAMQERLSNELVGLIDQPLGPDVMLNLWVSFAEIYNENIYDLLKPHPCKSQSRQK
;
A
#
# COMPACT_ATOMS: atom_id res chain seq x y z
N MET A 1 23.79 -3.54 1.99
CA MET A 1 22.80 -2.49 2.30
C MET A 1 22.20 -1.98 1.00
N SER A 2 20.87 -1.93 0.93
CA SER A 2 20.00 -2.07 -0.26
C SER A 2 20.08 -3.43 -0.95
N TYR A 3 18.95 -4.11 -0.97
CA TYR A 3 18.62 -5.21 -1.89
C TYR A 3 17.81 -4.72 -3.08
N ILE A 4 17.53 -3.42 -3.10
CA ILE A 4 16.81 -2.76 -4.16
C ILE A 4 17.85 -2.32 -5.18
N SER A 5 18.00 -3.14 -6.21
CA SER A 5 18.70 -2.80 -7.45
C SER A 5 17.67 -2.78 -8.57
N ALA A 6 17.74 -1.76 -9.43
CA ALA A 6 17.01 -1.82 -10.69
C ALA A 6 17.41 -3.11 -11.41
N ARG A 7 16.43 -3.88 -11.86
CA ARG A 7 16.70 -5.06 -12.69
C ARG A 7 17.40 -4.59 -13.95
N ASP A 8 18.42 -5.33 -14.39
CA ASP A 8 19.11 -5.04 -15.63
C ASP A 8 18.08 -5.05 -16.78
N PRO A 9 17.89 -3.92 -17.50
CA PRO A 9 16.92 -3.83 -18.59
C PRO A 9 17.25 -4.74 -19.77
N SER A 10 18.47 -5.31 -19.84
CA SER A 10 18.86 -6.31 -20.83
C SER A 10 18.35 -7.73 -20.53
N LEU A 11 17.88 -7.99 -19.31
CA LEU A 11 17.22 -9.25 -18.96
C LEU A 11 15.82 -9.26 -19.60
N SER A 12 15.68 -9.99 -20.71
CA SER A 12 14.42 -10.08 -21.46
C SER A 12 13.28 -10.59 -20.59
N ASN A 13 12.15 -9.87 -20.64
CA ASN A 13 10.88 -10.38 -20.16
C ASN A 13 10.33 -11.36 -21.20
N ASN A 14 10.20 -12.64 -20.85
CA ASN A 14 9.42 -13.59 -21.65
C ASN A 14 7.91 -13.29 -21.64
N TYR A 15 7.46 -12.35 -20.79
CA TYR A 15 6.09 -11.84 -20.79
C TYR A 15 5.99 -10.59 -21.67
N ARG A 16 5.85 -10.79 -22.97
CA ARG A 16 5.35 -9.75 -23.89
C ARG A 16 3.86 -9.55 -23.59
N TYR A 17 3.52 -8.53 -22.80
CA TYR A 17 2.14 -8.07 -22.71
C TYR A 17 1.77 -7.41 -24.06
N THR A 18 1.04 -8.14 -24.90
CA THR A 18 0.68 -7.72 -26.26
C THR A 18 -0.40 -6.63 -26.31
N LYS A 19 -0.97 -6.25 -25.16
CA LYS A 19 -2.19 -5.43 -25.08
C LYS A 19 -2.12 -4.35 -23.98
N VAL A 20 -1.02 -3.57 -23.93
CA VAL A 20 -0.82 -2.55 -22.88
C VAL A 20 -1.67 -1.28 -23.10
N ARG A 21 -2.12 -1.02 -24.34
CA ARG A 21 -2.90 0.19 -24.68
C ARG A 21 -4.35 -0.16 -25.01
N LYS A 22 -5.14 -0.50 -23.99
CA LYS A 22 -6.61 -0.52 -24.12
C LYS A 22 -7.15 0.84 -23.67
N ASN A 23 -7.86 1.55 -24.54
CA ASN A 23 -8.62 2.73 -24.14
C ASN A 23 -9.80 2.25 -23.29
N LEU A 24 -9.73 2.46 -21.97
CA LEU A 24 -10.77 2.01 -21.04
C LEU A 24 -11.93 3.00 -20.94
N THR A 25 -11.85 4.18 -21.57
CA THR A 25 -12.87 5.23 -21.47
C THR A 25 -14.22 4.75 -21.99
N GLN A 26 -14.22 3.92 -23.04
CA GLN A 26 -15.44 3.34 -23.64
C GLN A 26 -16.20 2.40 -22.70
N HIS A 27 -15.58 1.90 -21.63
CA HIS A 27 -16.25 1.05 -20.63
C HIS A 27 -17.03 1.85 -19.57
N TYR A 28 -16.94 3.19 -19.58
CA TYR A 28 -17.64 4.06 -18.62
C TYR A 28 -18.91 4.72 -19.19
N ASP A 29 -19.20 4.54 -20.49
CA ASP A 29 -20.18 5.36 -21.21
C ASP A 29 -21.60 4.77 -21.27
N THR A 30 -21.84 3.53 -20.83
CA THR A 30 -23.20 2.93 -20.87
C THR A 30 -23.54 2.18 -19.58
N CYS A 31 -24.70 2.54 -19.00
CA CYS A 31 -25.28 1.90 -17.82
C CYS A 31 -25.86 0.50 -18.12
N GLU A 32 -25.72 -0.01 -19.34
CA GLU A 32 -26.29 -1.28 -19.78
C GLU A 32 -25.28 -2.42 -19.56
N ASP A 33 -25.67 -3.36 -18.70
CA ASP A 33 -25.24 -4.76 -18.64
C ASP A 33 -23.75 -5.10 -18.53
N ILE A 34 -23.05 -4.48 -17.57
CA ILE A 34 -21.75 -5.00 -17.08
C ILE A 34 -21.93 -5.79 -15.77
N SER A 35 -23.07 -6.44 -15.54
CA SER A 35 -23.40 -7.10 -14.26
C SER A 35 -22.75 -8.48 -14.08
N GLU A 36 -22.42 -9.20 -15.16
CA GLU A 36 -22.04 -10.62 -15.05
C GLU A 36 -20.54 -10.92 -15.29
N GLU A 37 -19.81 -10.12 -16.07
CA GLU A 37 -18.41 -10.45 -16.39
C GLU A 37 -17.38 -10.08 -15.30
N ILE A 38 -17.67 -9.09 -14.44
CA ILE A 38 -16.73 -8.64 -13.41
C ILE A 38 -16.74 -9.56 -12.18
N VAL A 39 -17.87 -10.24 -11.91
CA VAL A 39 -18.04 -11.04 -10.69
C VAL A 39 -17.34 -12.40 -10.77
N ASN A 40 -17.11 -12.92 -11.99
CA ASN A 40 -16.62 -14.30 -12.19
C ASN A 40 -15.14 -14.45 -12.54
N ASN A 41 -14.38 -13.36 -12.69
CA ASN A 41 -12.94 -13.44 -12.99
C ASN A 41 -12.11 -13.26 -11.71
N VAL A 42 -11.79 -14.39 -11.07
CA VAL A 42 -10.93 -14.50 -9.87
C VAL A 42 -9.47 -14.04 -10.16
N ASP A 43 -9.11 -13.83 -11.43
CA ASP A 43 -7.76 -13.46 -11.90
C ASP A 43 -7.53 -11.95 -12.14
N HIS A 44 -8.44 -11.07 -11.75
CA HIS A 44 -8.26 -9.62 -11.93
C HIS A 44 -7.99 -8.86 -10.63
N TYR A 45 -7.05 -7.91 -10.73
CA TYR A 45 -6.67 -6.97 -9.69
C TYR A 45 -7.91 -6.35 -9.03
N GLN A 46 -7.93 -6.33 -7.69
CA GLN A 46 -9.02 -5.71 -6.94
C GLN A 46 -8.81 -4.20 -6.87
N VAL A 47 -9.82 -3.42 -7.27
CA VAL A 47 -9.77 -1.95 -7.25
C VAL A 47 -10.79 -1.44 -6.24
N TYR A 48 -10.31 -0.76 -5.22
CA TYR A 48 -11.13 -0.21 -4.15
C TYR A 48 -11.24 1.31 -4.28
N LEU A 49 -12.43 1.86 -4.10
CA LEU A 49 -12.62 3.30 -3.97
C LEU A 49 -12.77 3.66 -2.50
N ARG A 50 -11.91 4.55 -1.99
CA ARG A 50 -12.09 5.15 -0.66
C ARG A 50 -12.50 6.60 -0.79
N ILE A 51 -13.66 6.94 -0.25
CA ILE A 51 -14.18 8.30 -0.25
C ILE A 51 -13.81 8.95 1.08
N LYS A 52 -13.15 10.11 1.01
CA LYS A 52 -12.83 10.91 2.19
C LYS A 52 -14.11 11.55 2.73
N GLY A 53 -14.33 11.47 4.04
CA GLY A 53 -15.41 12.19 4.72
C GLY A 53 -15.22 13.71 4.57
N VAL A 54 -16.01 14.31 3.70
CA VAL A 54 -16.13 15.76 3.53
C VAL A 54 -17.61 16.08 3.49
N GLU A 55 -18.01 17.11 4.24
CA GLU A 55 -19.38 17.59 4.25
C GLU A 55 -19.75 18.19 2.87
N ASN A 56 -20.99 17.99 2.44
CA ASN A 56 -21.59 18.62 1.25
C ASN A 56 -21.11 18.18 -0.14
N LEU A 57 -20.68 16.92 -0.32
CA LEU A 57 -20.41 16.36 -1.66
C LEU A 57 -21.59 15.62 -2.31
N GLY A 58 -22.75 15.58 -1.66
CA GLY A 58 -23.91 14.79 -2.10
C GLY A 58 -24.48 15.20 -3.46
N GLU A 59 -24.17 16.41 -3.94
CA GLU A 59 -24.58 16.88 -5.27
C GLU A 59 -23.68 16.34 -6.40
N LEU A 60 -22.44 15.95 -6.10
CA LEU A 60 -21.43 15.54 -7.09
C LEU A 60 -21.40 14.03 -7.32
N TYR A 61 -21.80 13.22 -6.35
CA TYR A 61 -21.85 11.77 -6.49
C TYR A 61 -22.93 11.12 -5.64
N GLU A 62 -23.32 9.92 -6.05
CA GLU A 62 -24.26 9.05 -5.36
C GLU A 62 -23.70 7.63 -5.33
N ILE A 63 -23.65 7.01 -4.14
CA ILE A 63 -23.25 5.61 -3.99
C ILE A 63 -24.51 4.77 -4.22
N LYS A 64 -24.63 4.14 -5.39
CA LYS A 64 -25.80 3.31 -5.73
C LYS A 64 -25.82 2.00 -4.94
N ASN A 65 -24.65 1.41 -4.72
CA ASN A 65 -24.43 0.19 -3.94
C ASN A 65 -22.93 0.07 -3.57
N ASP A 66 -22.55 -1.01 -2.89
CA ASP A 66 -21.18 -1.26 -2.41
C ASP A 66 -20.10 -1.33 -3.50
N ILE A 67 -20.46 -1.36 -4.79
CA ILE A 67 -19.52 -1.48 -5.92
C ILE A 67 -19.69 -0.39 -6.97
N THR A 68 -20.77 0.39 -6.95
CA THR A 68 -21.13 1.34 -8.02
C THR A 68 -21.27 2.77 -7.51
N LEU A 69 -20.45 3.67 -8.05
CA LEU A 69 -20.51 5.12 -7.83
C LEU A 69 -21.10 5.79 -9.06
N LEU A 70 -22.11 6.65 -8.87
CA LEU A 70 -22.60 7.56 -9.89
C LEU A 70 -21.99 8.94 -9.65
N CYS A 71 -21.26 9.49 -10.61
CA CYS A 71 -20.75 10.86 -10.55
C CYS A 71 -21.55 11.76 -11.47
N ARG A 72 -22.05 12.87 -10.93
CA ARG A 72 -22.73 13.93 -11.67
C ARG A 72 -21.69 14.97 -12.04
N VAL A 73 -21.42 15.14 -13.33
CA VAL A 73 -20.47 16.15 -13.81
C VAL A 73 -21.24 17.45 -14.07
N PRO A 74 -20.95 18.55 -13.35
CA PRO A 74 -21.51 19.86 -13.69
C PRO A 74 -21.01 20.27 -15.07
N ILE A 75 -21.92 20.64 -15.98
CA ILE A 75 -21.54 21.13 -17.31
C ILE A 75 -21.10 22.59 -17.17
N GLU A 76 -19.83 22.80 -16.88
CA GLU A 76 -19.17 24.10 -17.02
C GLU A 76 -18.09 24.00 -18.10
N LEU A 77 -18.50 23.77 -19.36
CA LEU A 77 -17.59 23.81 -20.52
C LEU A 77 -18.19 24.68 -21.64
N PRO A 78 -17.51 25.76 -22.09
CA PRO A 78 -18.04 26.71 -23.10
C PRO A 78 -18.18 26.16 -24.53
N HIS A 79 -17.99 24.85 -24.76
CA HIS A 79 -17.85 24.28 -26.12
C HIS A 79 -18.71 23.04 -26.38
N ALA A 80 -19.67 22.70 -25.51
CA ALA A 80 -20.69 21.71 -25.83
C ALA A 80 -21.91 22.39 -26.48
N SER A 81 -21.76 22.89 -27.70
CA SER A 81 -22.91 23.25 -28.53
C SER A 81 -23.72 21.97 -28.75
N ASN A 82 -24.93 21.90 -28.18
CA ASN A 82 -25.98 20.86 -28.30
C ASN A 82 -26.28 20.00 -27.05
N VAL A 83 -26.01 20.46 -25.83
CA VAL A 83 -26.58 19.84 -24.61
C VAL A 83 -27.62 20.78 -24.00
N HIS A 84 -28.85 20.29 -23.81
CA HIS A 84 -29.93 21.06 -23.19
C HIS A 84 -29.52 21.51 -21.77
N GLU A 85 -29.88 22.75 -21.38
CA GLU A 85 -29.45 23.46 -20.15
C GLU A 85 -29.71 22.73 -18.81
N ASN A 86 -30.30 21.53 -18.80
CA ASN A 86 -30.65 20.77 -17.59
C ASN A 86 -30.15 19.31 -17.54
N GLU A 87 -29.35 18.83 -18.50
CA GLU A 87 -28.86 17.45 -18.47
C GLU A 87 -27.50 17.34 -17.77
N SER A 88 -27.47 16.93 -16.49
CA SER A 88 -26.21 16.53 -15.86
C SER A 88 -25.71 15.20 -16.46
N ILE A 89 -24.51 15.17 -17.04
CA ILE A 89 -23.90 13.91 -17.47
C ILE A 89 -23.58 13.09 -16.22
N THR A 90 -24.31 11.98 -16.04
CA THR A 90 -24.07 11.02 -14.96
C THR A 90 -23.18 9.89 -15.48
N ARG A 91 -21.99 9.73 -14.90
CA ARG A 91 -21.07 8.63 -15.21
C ARG A 91 -21.09 7.59 -14.11
N ALA A 92 -21.17 6.32 -14.49
CA ALA A 92 -21.10 5.21 -13.55
C ALA A 92 -19.68 4.62 -13.50
N PHE A 93 -19.15 4.46 -12.29
CA PHE A 93 -17.87 3.81 -12.02
C PHE A 93 -18.09 2.56 -11.18
N LYS A 94 -17.49 1.43 -11.58
CA LYS A 94 -17.55 0.16 -10.84
C LYS A 94 -16.20 -0.14 -10.18
N PHE A 95 -16.26 -0.61 -8.94
CA PHE A 95 -15.12 -0.98 -8.10
C PHE A 95 -15.35 -2.36 -7.50
N SER A 96 -14.30 -3.02 -7.02
CA SER A 96 -14.42 -4.25 -6.23
C SER A 96 -15.16 -3.99 -4.91
N LYS A 97 -14.95 -2.81 -4.31
CA LYS A 97 -15.73 -2.30 -3.18
C LYS A 97 -15.53 -0.79 -3.00
N ILE A 98 -16.57 -0.12 -2.53
CA ILE A 98 -16.59 1.30 -2.17
C ILE A 98 -16.57 1.43 -0.65
N ILE A 99 -15.53 2.09 -0.15
CA ILE A 99 -15.35 2.44 1.25
C ILE A 99 -15.84 3.87 1.43
N GLY A 100 -17.07 4.01 1.93
CA GLY A 100 -17.76 5.28 2.06
C GLY A 100 -17.13 6.24 3.09
N PRO A 101 -17.60 7.51 3.11
CA PRO A 101 -17.02 8.59 3.92
C PRO A 101 -17.06 8.34 5.44
N ASN A 102 -18.00 7.52 5.91
CA ASN A 102 -18.18 7.18 7.32
C ASN A 102 -17.36 5.95 7.76
N SER A 103 -16.57 5.36 6.86
CA SER A 103 -15.76 4.19 7.20
C SER A 103 -14.47 4.59 7.92
N ASN A 104 -14.18 3.88 9.01
CA ASN A 104 -12.94 4.03 9.77
C ASN A 104 -11.80 3.16 9.20
N GLN A 105 -10.60 3.30 9.78
CA GLN A 105 -9.42 2.56 9.34
C GLN A 105 -9.49 1.07 9.66
N THR A 106 -10.11 0.71 10.79
CA THR A 106 -10.27 -0.70 11.20
C THR A 106 -11.08 -1.46 10.16
N LYS A 107 -12.25 -0.94 9.78
CA LYS A 107 -13.11 -1.55 8.75
C LYS A 107 -12.40 -1.67 7.41
N LEU A 108 -11.67 -0.63 7.00
CA LEU A 108 -10.86 -0.69 5.77
C LEU A 108 -9.83 -1.82 5.84
N PHE A 109 -9.11 -1.95 6.95
CA PHE A 109 -8.09 -2.97 7.11
C PHE A 109 -8.70 -4.38 7.08
N ASP A 110 -9.77 -4.61 7.83
CA ASP A 110 -10.43 -5.92 7.92
C ASP A 110 -11.02 -6.36 6.58
N GLU A 111 -11.62 -5.45 5.83
CA GLU A 111 -12.32 -5.78 4.58
C GLU A 111 -11.38 -5.88 3.37
N VAL A 112 -10.27 -5.14 3.35
CA VAL A 112 -9.40 -5.02 2.16
C VAL A 112 -8.05 -5.69 2.35
N VAL A 113 -7.45 -5.58 3.54
CA VAL A 113 -6.04 -5.89 3.75
C VAL A 113 -5.86 -7.22 4.47
N LYS A 114 -6.65 -7.49 5.52
CA LYS A 114 -6.47 -8.64 6.41
C LYS A 114 -6.39 -9.98 5.68
N GLY A 115 -7.28 -10.22 4.73
CA GLY A 115 -7.24 -11.43 3.88
C GLY A 115 -5.93 -11.56 3.09
N LYS A 116 -5.41 -10.45 2.55
CA LYS A 116 -4.13 -10.42 1.84
C LYS A 116 -2.93 -10.66 2.76
N VAL A 117 -3.00 -10.22 4.01
CA VAL A 117 -1.94 -10.53 5.00
C VAL A 117 -1.90 -12.02 5.31
N LEU A 118 -3.07 -12.66 5.44
CA LEU A 118 -3.15 -14.11 5.66
C LEU A 118 -2.62 -14.89 4.45
N GLU A 119 -3.00 -14.49 3.23
CA GLU A 119 -2.42 -15.04 1.99
C GLU A 119 -0.89 -14.88 1.97
N PHE A 120 -0.36 -13.72 2.41
CA PHE A 120 1.06 -13.46 2.51
C PHE A 120 1.78 -14.36 3.52
N ILE A 121 1.21 -14.55 4.70
CA ILE A 121 1.75 -15.46 5.73
C ILE A 121 1.76 -16.90 5.20
N ASN A 122 0.79 -17.27 4.36
CA ASN A 122 0.71 -18.57 3.70
C ASN A 122 1.60 -18.69 2.44
N GLY A 123 2.48 -17.73 2.18
CA GLY A 123 3.50 -17.81 1.12
C GLY A 123 3.11 -17.16 -0.21
N SER A 124 2.00 -16.42 -0.27
CA SER A 124 1.62 -15.67 -1.48
C SER A 124 2.21 -14.26 -1.50
N ASN A 125 2.50 -13.75 -2.69
CA ASN A 125 2.93 -12.35 -2.83
C ASN A 125 1.70 -11.43 -2.92
N CYS A 126 1.74 -10.30 -2.22
CA CYS A 126 0.68 -9.31 -2.25
C CYS A 126 1.24 -7.92 -2.57
N THR A 127 0.49 -7.13 -3.34
CA THR A 127 0.84 -5.74 -3.64
C THR A 127 -0.38 -4.87 -3.39
N LEU A 128 -0.20 -3.81 -2.58
CA LEU A 128 -1.21 -2.81 -2.31
C LEU A 128 -0.70 -1.44 -2.76
N MET A 129 -1.52 -0.70 -3.49
CA MET A 129 -1.21 0.63 -3.97
C MET A 129 -2.33 1.61 -3.61
N SER A 130 -1.98 2.75 -3.02
CA SER A 130 -2.91 3.87 -2.84
C SER A 130 -2.72 4.87 -3.98
N TYR A 131 -3.78 5.20 -4.70
CA TYR A 131 -3.77 6.13 -5.82
C TYR A 131 -4.77 7.29 -5.60
N GLY A 132 -4.45 8.48 -6.11
CA GLY A 132 -5.32 9.66 -6.03
C GLY A 132 -4.56 10.99 -5.99
N ALA A 133 -5.29 12.10 -6.13
CA ALA A 133 -4.74 13.45 -6.11
C ALA A 133 -4.13 13.83 -4.73
N SER A 134 -3.33 14.91 -4.68
CA SER A 134 -2.87 15.45 -3.40
C SER A 134 -4.07 15.80 -2.50
N GLY A 135 -3.96 15.52 -1.20
CA GLY A 135 -5.06 15.76 -0.24
C GLY A 135 -6.21 14.75 -0.26
N SER A 136 -6.23 13.78 -1.18
CA SER A 136 -7.31 12.76 -1.29
C SER A 136 -7.32 11.72 -0.16
N GLY A 137 -6.34 11.72 0.73
CA GLY A 137 -6.26 10.79 1.87
C GLY A 137 -5.37 9.56 1.66
N LYS A 138 -4.47 9.56 0.65
CA LYS A 138 -3.49 8.47 0.46
C LYS A 138 -2.62 8.20 1.70
N THR A 139 -1.98 9.24 2.22
CA THR A 139 -1.12 9.14 3.42
C THR A 139 -1.94 8.77 4.65
N PHE A 140 -3.15 9.31 4.80
CA PHE A 140 -4.06 8.90 5.86
C PHE A 140 -4.43 7.41 5.74
N THR A 141 -4.60 6.90 4.52
CA THR A 141 -4.89 5.48 4.28
C THR A 141 -3.73 4.58 4.64
N ILE A 142 -2.52 4.89 4.13
CA ILE A 142 -1.35 4.05 4.32
C ILE A 142 -0.79 4.16 5.75
N VAL A 143 -0.66 5.38 6.27
CA VAL A 143 0.00 5.65 7.56
C VAL A 143 -1.01 5.94 8.67
N GLY A 144 -1.98 6.81 8.41
CA GLY A 144 -3.00 7.21 9.39
C GLY A 144 -2.49 8.16 10.47
N THR A 145 -3.17 8.19 11.61
CA THR A 145 -2.85 9.00 12.80
C THR A 145 -2.75 8.11 14.05
N SER A 146 -2.37 8.67 15.19
CA SER A 146 -2.38 7.96 16.48
C SER A 146 -3.76 7.43 16.85
N GLU A 147 -4.81 8.19 16.53
CA GLU A 147 -6.21 7.88 16.82
C GLU A 147 -6.80 6.93 15.78
N GLU A 148 -6.40 7.09 14.52
CA GLU A 148 -6.85 6.27 13.40
C GLU A 148 -5.62 5.70 12.65
N PRO A 149 -4.93 4.69 13.21
CA PRO A 149 -3.77 4.07 12.58
C PRO A 149 -4.13 3.52 11.19
N GLY A 150 -3.26 3.74 10.20
CA GLY A 150 -3.49 3.30 8.83
C GLY A 150 -3.10 1.86 8.58
N ILE A 151 -2.96 1.52 7.30
CA ILE A 151 -2.69 0.15 6.85
C ILE A 151 -1.33 -0.36 7.33
N ILE A 152 -0.25 0.41 7.20
CA ILE A 152 1.11 -0.01 7.59
C ILE A 152 1.21 -0.34 9.09
N PRO A 153 0.86 0.55 10.04
CA PRO A 153 0.98 0.22 11.45
C PRO A 153 0.10 -0.97 11.86
N ARG A 154 -1.12 -1.08 11.30
CA ARG A 154 -2.01 -2.24 11.52
C ARG A 154 -1.42 -3.54 10.97
N LEU A 155 -0.87 -3.49 9.76
CA LEU A 155 -0.24 -4.63 9.10
C LEU A 155 0.93 -5.15 9.94
N LEU A 156 1.82 -4.25 10.38
CA LEU A 156 2.99 -4.64 11.18
C LEU A 156 2.56 -5.24 12.51
N GLU A 157 1.64 -4.61 13.24
CA GLU A 157 1.16 -5.12 14.52
C GLU A 157 0.46 -6.47 14.36
N TYR A 158 -0.41 -6.61 13.35
CA TYR A 158 -1.09 -7.85 13.02
C TYR A 158 -0.08 -8.96 12.69
N LEU A 159 0.92 -8.66 11.86
CA LEU A 159 1.93 -9.61 11.43
C LEU A 159 2.79 -10.07 12.61
N PHE A 160 3.37 -9.17 13.40
CA PHE A 160 4.24 -9.54 14.52
C PHE A 160 3.50 -10.29 15.64
N ARG A 161 2.18 -10.07 15.80
CA ARG A 161 1.35 -10.82 16.75
C ARG A 161 0.80 -12.14 16.21
N THR A 162 0.71 -12.28 14.88
CA THR A 162 0.28 -13.54 14.24
C THR A 162 1.45 -14.51 14.06
N LEU A 163 2.65 -14.00 13.77
CA LEU A 163 3.83 -14.82 13.56
C LEU A 163 4.35 -15.42 14.88
N PRO A 164 4.95 -16.64 14.82
CA PRO A 164 5.69 -17.19 15.95
C PRO A 164 6.92 -16.33 16.27
N THR A 165 7.56 -16.62 17.40
CA THR A 165 8.79 -15.93 17.83
C THR A 165 9.85 -15.97 16.73
N LEU A 166 10.25 -14.79 16.25
CA LEU A 166 11.29 -14.62 15.26
C LEU A 166 12.68 -14.73 15.92
N PRO A 167 13.69 -15.29 15.23
CA PRO A 167 15.05 -15.33 15.75
C PRO A 167 15.65 -13.92 15.88
N GLU A 168 16.38 -13.66 16.96
CA GLU A 168 17.03 -12.36 17.20
C GLU A 168 18.13 -12.08 16.17
N VAL A 169 18.84 -13.13 15.75
CA VAL A 169 19.89 -13.06 14.73
C VAL A 169 19.42 -13.82 13.49
N PRO A 170 19.17 -13.14 12.35
CA PRO A 170 18.72 -13.81 11.14
C PRO A 170 19.89 -14.58 10.52
N LEU A 171 19.68 -15.87 10.26
CA LEU A 171 20.68 -16.75 9.60
C LEU A 171 20.65 -16.65 8.08
N ILE A 172 19.53 -16.17 7.53
CA ILE A 172 19.29 -16.08 6.09
C ILE A 172 18.82 -14.68 5.72
N LYS A 173 19.27 -14.22 4.55
CA LYS A 173 18.98 -12.90 4.02
C LYS A 173 18.62 -12.95 2.55
N PRO A 174 17.61 -12.20 2.08
CA PRO A 174 17.35 -12.04 0.66
C PRO A 174 18.58 -11.46 -0.05
N ASN A 175 18.84 -11.89 -1.28
CA ASN A 175 19.87 -11.31 -2.13
C ASN A 175 19.25 -10.52 -3.29
N ALA A 176 20.08 -9.76 -4.02
CA ALA A 176 19.62 -8.88 -5.09
C ALA A 176 19.02 -9.63 -6.30
N SER A 177 19.28 -10.94 -6.43
CA SER A 177 18.69 -11.78 -7.47
C SER A 177 17.35 -12.40 -7.06
N GLY A 178 16.82 -12.06 -5.88
CA GLY A 178 15.55 -12.59 -5.36
C GLY A 178 15.67 -13.98 -4.72
N GLY A 179 16.89 -14.48 -4.54
CA GLY A 179 17.18 -15.70 -3.78
C GLY A 179 17.55 -15.40 -2.33
N ILE A 180 18.10 -16.43 -1.66
CA ILE A 180 18.50 -16.39 -0.25
C ILE A 180 20.02 -16.58 -0.16
N SER A 181 20.65 -15.87 0.77
CA SER A 181 22.04 -16.02 1.16
C SER A 181 22.15 -16.32 2.65
N TYR A 182 22.94 -17.33 3.00
CA TYR A 182 23.27 -17.64 4.39
C TYR A 182 24.26 -16.61 4.93
N MET A 183 24.03 -16.14 6.15
CA MET A 183 24.86 -15.12 6.78
C MET A 183 25.93 -15.77 7.65
N THR A 184 27.18 -15.34 7.50
CA THR A 184 28.26 -15.70 8.43
C THR A 184 28.14 -14.90 9.72
N GLU A 185 28.83 -15.32 10.79
CA GLU A 185 28.90 -14.54 12.04
C GLU A 185 29.38 -13.11 11.79
N ALA A 186 30.37 -12.93 10.91
CA ALA A 186 30.87 -11.61 10.52
C ALA A 186 29.80 -10.75 9.83
N ASP A 187 28.98 -11.35 8.94
CA ASP A 187 27.89 -10.65 8.26
C ASP A 187 26.79 -10.23 9.25
N CYS A 188 26.45 -11.11 10.20
CA CYS A 188 25.48 -10.82 11.25
C CYS A 188 25.95 -9.67 12.15
N LEU A 189 27.24 -9.66 12.54
CA LEU A 189 27.82 -8.58 13.33
C LEU A 189 27.81 -7.25 12.57
N LYS A 190 28.15 -7.27 11.28
CA LYS A 190 28.11 -6.09 10.43
C LYS A 190 26.69 -5.54 10.32
N ASP A 191 25.70 -6.39 10.00
CA ASP A 191 24.30 -5.97 9.87
C ASP A 191 23.74 -5.43 11.20
N LYS A 192 24.13 -6.02 12.34
CA LYS A 192 23.79 -5.52 13.68
C LYS A 192 24.35 -4.12 13.92
N MET A 193 25.62 -3.89 13.59
CA MET A 193 26.28 -2.59 13.71
C MET A 193 25.60 -1.54 12.82
N ASP A 194 25.29 -1.92 11.59
CA ASP A 194 24.64 -1.08 10.61
C ASP A 194 23.23 -0.64 11.06
N ARG A 195 22.44 -1.57 11.62
CA ARG A 195 21.13 -1.28 12.24
C ARG A 195 21.27 -0.30 13.41
N GLN A 196 22.26 -0.49 14.29
CA GLN A 196 22.50 0.42 15.41
C GLN A 196 22.88 1.84 14.95
N ILE A 197 23.69 1.95 13.89
CA ILE A 197 24.03 3.24 13.28
C ILE A 197 22.79 3.91 12.69
N LEU A 198 21.94 3.16 11.98
CA LEU A 198 20.70 3.69 11.43
C LEU A 198 19.78 4.23 12.54
N LEU A 199 19.56 3.43 13.58
CA LEU A 199 18.69 3.80 14.71
C LEU A 199 19.23 5.00 15.52
N SER A 200 20.56 5.13 15.65
CA SER A 200 21.18 6.25 16.38
C SER A 200 21.17 7.56 15.61
N LYS A 201 21.26 7.54 14.27
CA LYS A 201 21.21 8.76 13.44
C LYS A 201 19.86 9.46 13.45
N HIS A 202 18.78 8.74 13.76
CA HIS A 202 17.45 9.30 13.83
C HIS A 202 17.12 9.93 15.18
N THR A 203 18.04 10.20 16.11
CA THR A 203 17.69 10.74 17.46
C THR A 203 17.40 12.25 17.55
N ASN A 204 17.22 12.97 16.44
CA ASN A 204 16.85 14.39 16.46
C ASN A 204 15.38 14.61 16.92
N MET A 205 15.02 15.83 17.31
CA MET A 205 13.73 16.17 17.98
C MET A 205 12.45 15.59 17.32
N ASP A 206 12.35 15.55 15.99
CA ASP A 206 11.17 14.99 15.29
C ASP A 206 10.97 13.49 15.56
N CYS A 207 12.03 12.76 15.86
CA CYS A 207 11.96 11.32 16.12
C CYS A 207 11.32 10.98 17.46
N ALA A 208 11.45 11.83 18.48
CA ALA A 208 10.78 11.60 19.75
C ALA A 208 9.26 11.63 19.57
N LEU A 209 8.76 12.61 18.81
CA LEU A 209 7.35 12.72 18.46
C LEU A 209 6.88 11.53 17.60
N HIS A 210 7.65 11.15 16.58
CA HIS A 210 7.31 9.99 15.76
C HIS A 210 7.30 8.69 16.57
N LYS A 211 8.30 8.47 17.42
CA LYS A 211 8.35 7.31 18.33
C LYS A 211 7.14 7.28 19.25
N GLN A 212 6.77 8.42 19.84
CA GLN A 212 5.58 8.52 20.69
C GLN A 212 4.30 8.22 19.90
N THR A 213 4.19 8.74 18.68
CA THR A 213 3.04 8.51 17.79
C THR A 213 2.88 7.02 17.49
N TYR A 214 3.95 6.35 17.04
CA TYR A 214 3.92 4.91 16.74
C TYR A 214 3.71 4.05 17.98
N LYS A 215 4.23 4.47 19.14
CA LYS A 215 3.96 3.79 20.41
C LYS A 215 2.48 3.88 20.79
N ALA A 216 1.87 5.04 20.66
CA ALA A 216 0.43 5.21 20.88
C ALA A 216 -0.41 4.39 19.91
N MET A 217 -0.03 4.34 18.63
CA MET A 217 -0.66 3.45 17.64
C MET A 217 -0.57 1.98 18.09
N GLN A 218 0.62 1.51 18.50
CA GLN A 218 0.83 0.13 18.95
C GLN A 218 -0.02 -0.22 20.18
N GLU A 219 -0.04 0.64 21.20
CA GLU A 219 -0.87 0.46 22.39
C GLU A 219 -2.35 0.33 22.04
N ARG A 220 -2.85 1.16 21.12
CA ARG A 220 -4.24 1.08 20.64
C ARG A 220 -4.52 -0.24 19.90
N LEU A 221 -3.61 -0.65 19.02
CA LEU A 221 -3.77 -1.83 18.18
C LEU A 221 -3.57 -3.15 18.95
N SER A 222 -2.93 -3.12 20.11
CA SER A 222 -2.64 -4.31 20.94
C SER A 222 -3.89 -5.10 21.34
N ASN A 223 -5.06 -4.46 21.40
CA ASN A 223 -6.33 -5.10 21.74
C ASN A 223 -7.10 -5.65 20.53
N GLU A 224 -6.67 -5.35 19.30
CA GLU A 224 -7.34 -5.84 18.10
C GLU A 224 -7.11 -7.35 17.89
N LEU A 225 -8.12 -8.03 17.34
CA LEU A 225 -8.05 -9.48 17.11
C LEU A 225 -7.13 -9.81 15.93
N VAL A 226 -6.19 -10.71 16.17
CA VAL A 226 -5.28 -11.25 15.15
C VAL A 226 -5.76 -12.60 14.64
N GLY A 227 -5.31 -12.98 13.44
CA GLY A 227 -5.62 -14.27 12.86
C GLY A 227 -4.88 -15.41 13.56
N LEU A 228 -5.32 -16.64 13.29
CA LEU A 228 -4.58 -17.84 13.61
C LEU A 228 -3.88 -18.32 12.33
N ILE A 229 -2.67 -18.83 12.47
CA ILE A 229 -2.02 -19.55 11.37
C ILE A 229 -2.72 -20.91 11.28
N ASP A 230 -3.34 -21.21 10.14
CA ASP A 230 -4.21 -22.40 9.93
C ASP A 230 -3.50 -23.73 10.23
N GLN A 231 -2.17 -23.74 10.13
CA GLN A 231 -1.33 -24.86 10.53
C GLN A 231 -0.17 -24.36 11.38
N PRO A 232 0.07 -24.94 12.57
CA PRO A 232 1.29 -24.65 13.32
C PRO A 232 2.46 -24.97 12.41
N LEU A 233 3.30 -23.98 12.17
CA LEU A 233 4.57 -24.14 11.47
C LEU A 233 5.30 -25.32 12.12
N GLY A 234 5.70 -26.30 11.31
CA GLY A 234 6.39 -27.48 11.82
C GLY A 234 7.63 -27.09 12.64
N PRO A 235 8.11 -27.97 13.55
CA PRO A 235 9.23 -27.65 14.45
C PRO A 235 10.51 -27.23 13.71
N ASP A 236 10.63 -27.54 12.43
CA ASP A 236 11.79 -27.24 11.58
C ASP A 236 11.64 -25.95 10.74
N VAL A 237 10.56 -25.18 10.93
CA VAL A 237 10.33 -23.95 10.14
C VAL A 237 10.77 -22.71 10.92
N MET A 238 11.76 -22.02 10.38
CA MET A 238 12.24 -20.73 10.88
C MET A 238 11.77 -19.61 9.97
N LEU A 239 11.18 -18.56 10.56
CA LEU A 239 10.77 -17.36 9.84
C LEU A 239 11.75 -16.22 10.08
N ASN A 240 12.08 -15.48 9.02
CA ASN A 240 12.85 -14.25 9.09
C ASN A 240 12.09 -13.14 8.36
N LEU A 241 11.91 -12.00 9.03
CA LEU A 241 11.25 -10.84 8.43
C LEU A 241 12.30 -9.82 7.99
N TRP A 242 12.24 -9.45 6.70
CA TRP A 242 13.10 -8.44 6.11
C TRP A 242 12.27 -7.29 5.57
N VAL A 243 12.63 -6.06 5.93
CA VAL A 243 11.94 -4.85 5.49
C VAL A 243 12.89 -4.01 4.65
N SER A 244 12.40 -3.54 3.52
CA SER A 244 13.09 -2.57 2.66
C SER A 244 12.18 -1.36 2.47
N PHE A 245 12.76 -0.16 2.47
CA PHE A 245 12.00 1.07 2.27
C PHE A 245 12.70 1.93 1.22
N ALA A 246 11.98 2.23 0.13
CA ALA A 246 12.53 3.00 -0.97
C ALA A 246 11.52 4.00 -1.53
N GLU A 247 12.06 5.04 -2.14
CA GLU A 247 11.33 6.05 -2.90
C GLU A 247 11.72 5.95 -4.38
N ILE A 248 10.71 6.02 -5.25
CA ILE A 248 10.91 6.20 -6.69
C ILE A 248 10.53 7.64 -7.00
N TYR A 249 11.51 8.45 -7.37
CA TYR A 249 11.29 9.85 -7.71
C TYR A 249 11.99 10.18 -9.03
N ASN A 250 11.21 10.64 -10.01
CA ASN A 250 11.69 10.96 -11.35
C ASN A 250 12.49 9.79 -11.96
N GLU A 251 11.92 8.59 -11.94
CA GLU A 251 12.53 7.32 -12.38
C GLU A 251 13.83 6.91 -11.64
N ASN A 252 14.24 7.62 -10.59
CA ASN A 252 15.38 7.28 -9.76
C ASN A 252 14.92 6.55 -8.49
N ILE A 253 15.67 5.51 -8.11
CA ILE A 253 15.38 4.71 -6.92
C ILE A 253 16.30 5.15 -5.78
N TYR A 254 15.69 5.54 -4.65
CA TYR A 254 16.37 5.95 -3.43
C TYR A 254 16.06 4.96 -2.31
N ASP A 255 17.10 4.34 -1.73
CA ASP A 255 16.96 3.52 -0.52
C ASP A 255 16.87 4.45 0.69
N LEU A 256 15.69 4.51 1.30
CA LEU A 256 15.40 5.38 2.44
C LEU A 256 15.96 4.84 3.77
N LEU A 257 16.47 3.60 3.78
CA LEU A 257 17.17 3.03 4.93
C LEU A 257 18.69 3.25 4.84
N LYS A 258 19.19 3.83 3.74
CA LYS A 258 20.58 4.26 3.67
C LYS A 258 20.74 5.66 4.26
N PRO A 259 21.75 5.88 5.11
CA PRO A 259 22.07 7.23 5.54
C PRO A 259 22.51 8.04 4.33
N HIS A 260 21.74 9.07 3.97
CA HIS A 260 22.18 10.03 2.97
C HIS A 260 23.47 10.71 3.47
N PRO A 261 24.50 10.84 2.63
CA PRO A 261 25.61 11.72 2.95
C PRO A 261 25.03 13.12 3.17
N CYS A 262 25.36 13.73 4.31
CA CYS A 262 24.97 15.10 4.62
C CYS A 262 25.39 15.98 3.43
N LYS A 263 24.48 16.75 2.84
CA LYS A 263 24.79 17.67 1.74
C LYS A 263 25.64 18.83 2.26
N SER A 264 26.91 18.58 2.56
CA SER A 264 27.92 19.62 2.69
C SER A 264 28.56 19.81 1.31
N GLN A 265 27.84 20.45 0.40
CA GLN A 265 28.45 21.13 -0.73
C GLN A 265 27.59 22.33 -1.09
N SER A 266 28.13 23.49 -0.71
CA SER A 266 27.72 24.82 -1.10
C SER A 266 27.28 24.86 -2.57
N ARG A 267 26.10 25.42 -2.83
CA ARG A 267 25.80 26.06 -4.12
C ARG A 267 26.86 27.14 -4.35
N GLN A 268 27.92 26.83 -5.09
CA GLN A 268 28.67 27.87 -5.78
C GLN A 268 27.79 28.33 -6.96
N LYS A 269 27.57 29.63 -6.99
CA LYS A 269 26.80 30.37 -7.99
C LYS A 269 27.45 30.27 -9.36
#